data_AF-A0A937B9Z1-F1
#
_entry.id   AF-A0A937B9Z1-F1
#
_cell.length_a   1.000
_cell.length_b   1.000
_cell.length_c   1.000
_cell.angle_alpha   90.00
_cell.angle_beta   90.00
_cell.angle_gamma   90.00
#
_symmetry.space_group_name_H-M   'P 1'
#
loop_
_entity.id
_entity.type
_entity.pdbx_description
1 polymer ?
#
loop_
_entity_poly.entity_id
_entity_poly.type
_entity_poly.pdbx_seq_one_letter_code
_entity_poly.pdbx_strand_id
1 'polypeptide(L)'
;MDRATGALHSATTQNTKKYIDFAAQHGFDGVLVEGWNTGWDGDWVKEGGLFNFTEASPDFNLPELSAYAKSKGVYIIGHHETAGFIDNYERQMQDAFQQMETYGIKAVKTGYVEHCSILNNGEISSWAGLHRSLQGK
;
A
#
# COMPACT_ATOMS: atom_id res chain seq x y z
N MET A 1 3.35 13.51 3.22
CA MET A 1 3.31 12.12 3.71
C MET A 1 1.92 11.61 3.46
N ASP A 2 1.84 10.41 2.92
CA ASP A 2 0.58 9.72 2.62
C ASP A 2 -0.25 9.58 3.89
N ARG A 3 -1.57 9.73 3.73
CA ARG A 3 -2.57 9.71 4.80
C ARG A 3 -3.72 8.84 4.35
N ALA A 4 -4.48 8.29 5.28
CA ALA A 4 -5.70 7.56 4.98
C ALA A 4 -6.90 8.51 4.93
N THR A 5 -6.83 9.66 5.62
CA THR A 5 -7.95 10.61 5.70
C THR A 5 -7.51 12.09 5.72
N GLY A 6 -8.52 12.97 5.63
CA GLY A 6 -8.37 14.42 5.80
C GLY A 6 -8.28 15.22 4.51
N ALA A 7 -8.22 16.54 4.63
CA ALA A 7 -8.31 17.47 3.48
C ALA A 7 -7.18 17.34 2.45
N LEU A 8 -6.05 16.72 2.83
CA LEU A 8 -4.90 16.49 1.95
C LEU A 8 -4.81 15.03 1.47
N HIS A 9 -5.84 14.22 1.74
CA HIS A 9 -5.88 12.83 1.31
C HIS A 9 -6.06 12.73 -0.22
N SER A 10 -5.13 12.07 -0.91
CA SER A 10 -5.12 11.95 -2.36
C SER A 10 -5.79 10.69 -2.90
N ALA A 11 -5.84 9.59 -2.13
CA ALA A 11 -6.46 8.34 -2.54
C ALA A 11 -7.98 8.39 -2.33
N THR A 12 -8.63 9.31 -3.03
CA THR A 12 -10.09 9.42 -3.06
C THR A 12 -10.63 8.84 -4.35
N THR A 13 -11.90 8.41 -4.33
CA THR A 13 -12.62 7.94 -5.52
C THR A 13 -12.61 9.00 -6.62
N GLN A 14 -12.87 10.26 -6.27
CA GLN A 14 -12.90 11.35 -7.23
C GLN A 14 -11.54 11.59 -7.87
N ASN A 15 -10.46 11.60 -7.08
CA ASN A 15 -9.12 11.86 -7.62
C ASN A 15 -8.63 10.68 -8.46
N THR A 16 -8.84 9.45 -7.99
CA THR A 16 -8.42 8.24 -8.71
C THR A 16 -9.06 8.14 -10.10
N LYS A 17 -10.35 8.52 -10.24
CA LYS A 17 -11.01 8.58 -11.55
C LYS A 17 -10.31 9.52 -12.54
N LYS A 18 -9.78 10.66 -12.08
CA LYS A 18 -9.03 11.59 -12.95
C LYS A 18 -7.75 10.93 -13.49
N TYR A 19 -7.06 10.17 -12.66
CA TYR A 19 -5.86 9.44 -13.08
C TYR A 19 -6.19 8.25 -13.98
N ILE A 20 -7.33 7.56 -13.76
CA ILE A 20 -7.83 6.54 -14.68
C ILE A 20 -8.11 7.15 -16.06
N ASP A 21 -8.80 8.29 -16.10
CA ASP A 21 -9.10 8.98 -17.37
C ASP A 21 -7.82 9.41 -18.10
N PHE A 22 -6.85 9.95 -17.37
CA PHE A 22 -5.53 10.27 -17.93
C PHE A 22 -4.81 9.02 -18.46
N ALA A 23 -4.78 7.93 -17.67
CA ALA A 23 -4.16 6.68 -18.08
C ALA A 23 -4.77 6.12 -19.37
N ALA A 24 -6.10 6.12 -19.45
CA ALA A 24 -6.84 5.66 -20.62
C ALA A 24 -6.58 6.54 -21.85
N GLN A 25 -6.52 7.87 -21.67
CA GLN A 25 -6.25 8.81 -22.76
C GLN A 25 -4.84 8.66 -23.34
N HIS A 26 -3.88 8.25 -22.52
CA HIS A 26 -2.46 8.21 -22.88
C HIS A 26 -1.88 6.80 -23.05
N GLY A 27 -2.72 5.77 -23.00
CA GLY A 27 -2.30 4.38 -23.27
C GLY A 27 -1.50 3.74 -22.14
N PHE A 28 -1.73 4.16 -20.88
CA PHE A 28 -1.21 3.46 -19.71
C PHE A 28 -2.17 2.34 -19.29
N ASP A 29 -1.62 1.18 -18.94
CA ASP A 29 -2.43 0.02 -18.58
C ASP A 29 -3.02 0.10 -17.17
N GLY A 30 -2.39 0.82 -16.24
CA GLY A 30 -2.83 0.83 -14.85
C GLY A 30 -2.45 2.06 -14.02
N VAL A 31 -3.17 2.23 -12.91
CA VAL A 31 -3.01 3.35 -11.96
C VAL A 31 -2.73 2.79 -10.57
N LEU A 32 -1.57 3.12 -10.01
CA LEU A 32 -1.22 2.85 -8.61
C LEU A 32 -1.89 3.86 -7.69
N VAL A 33 -2.44 3.38 -6.58
CA VAL A 33 -3.04 4.23 -5.54
C VAL A 33 -2.47 3.83 -4.18
N GLU A 34 -1.64 4.70 -3.61
CA GLU A 34 -1.12 4.57 -2.24
C GLU A 34 -2.00 5.36 -1.26
N GLY A 35 -2.11 4.92 0.00
CA GLY A 35 -2.99 5.56 0.98
C GLY A 35 -4.47 5.14 0.91
N TRP A 36 -4.82 4.13 0.09
CA TRP A 36 -6.21 3.74 -0.14
C TRP A 36 -6.89 3.07 1.07
N ASN A 37 -6.09 2.45 1.94
CA ASN A 37 -6.56 1.62 3.05
C ASN A 37 -6.44 2.33 4.40
N THR A 38 -7.05 1.77 5.45
CA THR A 38 -6.89 2.31 6.80
C THR A 38 -5.49 2.01 7.38
N GLY A 39 -5.03 2.84 8.32
CA GLY A 39 -3.74 2.67 9.02
C GLY A 39 -2.62 3.64 8.62
N TRP A 40 -2.85 4.55 7.68
CA TRP A 40 -1.87 5.58 7.28
C TRP A 40 -1.89 6.86 8.13
N ASP A 41 -2.95 7.07 8.92
CA ASP A 41 -3.07 8.27 9.74
C ASP A 41 -2.10 8.21 10.93
N GLY A 42 -1.43 9.32 11.24
CA GLY A 42 -0.41 9.36 12.29
C GLY A 42 1.02 9.13 11.76
N ASP A 43 1.86 8.48 12.57
CA ASP A 43 3.22 8.07 12.19
C ASP A 43 3.19 6.62 11.74
N TRP A 44 2.68 6.40 10.52
CA TRP A 44 2.43 5.07 9.95
C TRP A 44 3.67 4.16 9.92
N VAL A 45 4.88 4.73 9.93
CA VAL A 45 6.13 3.95 9.97
C VAL A 45 6.33 3.29 11.34
N LYS A 46 5.84 3.90 12.42
CA LYS A 46 5.88 3.33 13.78
C LYS A 46 4.66 2.48 14.09
N GLU A 47 3.56 2.71 13.37
CA GLU A 47 2.24 2.15 13.68
C GLU A 47 1.76 1.15 12.62
N GLY A 48 2.66 0.50 11.88
CA GLY A 48 2.31 -0.43 10.79
C GLY A 48 1.42 -1.63 11.18
N GLY A 49 1.31 -1.93 12.48
CA GLY A 49 0.30 -2.85 13.00
C GLY A 49 -1.15 -2.40 12.82
N LEU A 50 -1.39 -1.14 12.46
CA LEU A 50 -2.71 -0.57 12.19
C LEU A 50 -3.13 -0.68 10.72
N PHE A 51 -2.23 -1.09 9.81
CA PHE A 51 -2.62 -1.31 8.42
C PHE A 51 -3.65 -2.43 8.30
N ASN A 52 -4.78 -2.11 7.66
CA ASN A 52 -5.75 -3.10 7.20
C ASN A 52 -5.64 -3.24 5.68
N PHE A 53 -5.39 -4.44 5.17
CA PHE A 53 -5.19 -4.68 3.73
C PHE A 53 -6.49 -5.05 3.00
N THR A 54 -7.63 -5.02 3.69
CA THR A 54 -8.96 -5.35 3.15
C THR A 54 -10.00 -4.23 3.33
N GLU A 55 -9.67 -3.20 4.11
CA GLU A 55 -10.55 -2.08 4.44
C GLU A 55 -10.03 -0.77 3.83
N ALA A 56 -10.85 -0.17 2.97
CA ALA A 56 -10.58 1.11 2.34
C ALA A 56 -10.92 2.29 3.27
N SER A 57 -10.25 3.42 3.06
CA SER A 57 -10.64 4.70 3.64
C SER A 57 -12.06 5.11 3.20
N PRO A 58 -12.82 5.89 4.00
CA PRO A 58 -14.23 6.20 3.72
C PRO A 58 -14.51 6.89 2.38
N ASP A 59 -13.51 7.58 1.81
CA ASP A 59 -13.59 8.30 0.54
C ASP A 59 -13.01 7.50 -0.65
N PHE A 60 -12.57 6.26 -0.43
CA PHE A 60 -12.04 5.35 -1.45
C PHE A 60 -12.96 4.14 -1.67
N ASN A 61 -13.59 4.07 -2.84
CA ASN A 61 -14.49 2.97 -3.20
C ASN A 61 -13.82 2.03 -4.22
N LEU A 62 -13.15 0.99 -3.72
CA LEU A 62 -12.44 0.03 -4.55
C LEU A 62 -13.32 -0.70 -5.59
N PRO A 63 -14.51 -1.24 -5.25
CA PRO A 63 -15.41 -1.83 -6.23
C PRO A 63 -15.78 -0.88 -7.38
N GLU A 64 -16.13 0.36 -7.05
CA GLU A 64 -16.51 1.38 -8.03
C GLU A 64 -15.34 1.74 -8.94
N LEU A 65 -14.15 1.94 -8.36
CA LEU A 65 -12.94 2.27 -9.10
C LEU A 65 -12.47 1.15 -10.01
N SER A 66 -12.55 -0.10 -9.54
CA SER A 66 -12.26 -1.28 -10.35
C SER A 66 -13.19 -1.36 -11.58
N ALA A 67 -14.50 -1.20 -11.36
CA ALA A 67 -15.46 -1.20 -12.45
C ALA A 67 -15.22 -0.04 -13.44
N TYR A 68 -14.92 1.17 -12.93
CA TYR A 68 -14.63 2.34 -13.75
C TYR A 68 -13.35 2.16 -14.56
N ALA A 69 -12.25 1.71 -13.94
CA ALA A 69 -10.99 1.43 -14.62
C ALA A 69 -11.19 0.40 -15.74
N LYS A 70 -11.88 -0.71 -15.44
CA LYS A 70 -12.19 -1.74 -16.44
C LYS A 70 -12.97 -1.18 -17.62
N SER A 71 -13.95 -0.29 -17.38
CA SER A 71 -14.71 0.37 -18.45
C SER A 71 -13.86 1.27 -19.37
N LYS A 72 -12.68 1.69 -18.89
CA LYS A 72 -11.72 2.54 -19.59
C LYS A 72 -10.55 1.76 -20.20
N GLY A 73 -10.53 0.43 -20.05
CA GLY A 73 -9.42 -0.41 -20.49
C GLY A 73 -8.18 -0.32 -19.60
N VAL A 74 -8.32 0.22 -18.39
CA VAL A 74 -7.25 0.41 -17.38
C VAL A 74 -7.51 -0.53 -16.20
N TYR A 75 -6.50 -0.85 -15.39
CA TYR A 75 -6.68 -1.53 -14.11
C TYR A 75 -6.07 -0.75 -12.94
N ILE A 76 -6.59 -0.96 -11.73
CA ILE A 76 -5.96 -0.47 -10.51
C ILE A 76 -4.75 -1.36 -10.19
N ILE A 77 -3.63 -0.74 -9.84
CA ILE A 77 -2.47 -1.41 -9.23
C ILE A 77 -2.64 -1.26 -7.72
N GLY A 78 -2.72 -2.39 -7.01
CA GLY A 78 -2.86 -2.40 -5.56
C GLY A 78 -1.59 -1.95 -4.84
N HIS A 79 -1.72 -1.56 -3.57
CA HIS A 79 -0.60 -1.19 -2.71
C HIS A 79 -0.73 -1.80 -1.31
N HIS A 80 0.30 -2.53 -0.87
CA HIS A 80 0.43 -3.07 0.49
C HIS A 80 1.75 -2.60 1.12
N GLU A 81 1.73 -1.45 1.81
CA GLU A 81 2.83 -1.03 2.68
C GLU A 81 2.69 -1.72 4.04
N THR A 82 3.79 -2.29 4.55
CA THR A 82 3.79 -3.05 5.81
C THR A 82 4.42 -2.28 6.97
N ALA A 83 5.18 -1.23 6.66
CA ALA A 83 6.08 -0.56 7.59
C ALA A 83 7.00 -1.52 8.38
N GLY A 84 7.35 -2.67 7.79
CA GLY A 84 8.13 -3.73 8.44
C GLY A 84 7.35 -4.67 9.37
N PHE A 85 6.05 -4.46 9.58
CA PHE A 85 5.20 -5.31 10.43
C PHE A 85 4.71 -6.56 9.67
N ILE A 86 5.63 -7.48 9.37
CA ILE A 86 5.38 -8.68 8.54
C ILE A 86 4.26 -9.55 9.10
N ASP A 87 4.24 -9.82 10.41
CA ASP A 87 3.21 -10.64 11.05
C ASP A 87 1.79 -10.08 10.85
N ASN A 88 1.64 -8.75 10.80
CA ASN A 88 0.35 -8.13 10.51
C ASN A 88 -0.08 -8.39 9.06
N TYR A 89 0.86 -8.28 8.13
CA TYR A 89 0.59 -8.52 6.72
C TYR A 89 0.28 -9.98 6.44
N GLU A 90 1.08 -10.93 6.96
CA GLU A 90 0.88 -12.37 6.73
C GLU A 90 -0.50 -12.86 7.17
N ARG A 91 -1.02 -12.37 8.31
CA ARG A 91 -2.36 -12.74 8.79
C ARG A 91 -3.49 -12.27 7.89
N GLN A 92 -3.29 -11.20 7.13
CA GLN A 92 -4.31 -10.61 6.24
C GLN A 92 -4.06 -10.96 4.76
N MET A 93 -2.90 -11.54 4.43
CA MET A 93 -2.39 -11.67 3.07
C MET A 93 -3.33 -12.42 2.15
N GLN A 94 -3.89 -13.55 2.61
CA GLN A 94 -4.79 -14.37 1.82
C GLN A 94 -6.06 -13.60 1.44
N ASP A 95 -6.72 -12.99 2.43
CA ASP A 95 -7.95 -12.22 2.23
C ASP A 95 -7.71 -10.98 1.36
N ALA A 96 -6.58 -10.30 1.57
CA ALA A 96 -6.16 -9.16 0.78
C ALA A 96 -5.98 -9.53 -0.70
N PHE A 97 -5.22 -10.60 -1.01
CA PHE A 97 -5.06 -11.03 -2.40
C PHE A 97 -6.34 -11.55 -3.03
N GLN A 98 -7.20 -12.23 -2.27
CA GLN A 98 -8.52 -12.66 -2.76
C GLN A 98 -9.41 -11.46 -3.11
N GLN A 99 -9.39 -10.40 -2.30
CA GLN A 99 -10.08 -9.15 -2.59
C GLN A 99 -9.54 -8.50 -3.88
N MET A 100 -8.21 -8.45 -4.04
CA MET A 100 -7.56 -7.90 -5.23
C MET A 100 -7.95 -8.68 -6.50
N GLU A 101 -7.96 -10.02 -6.43
CA GLU A 101 -8.40 -10.88 -7.54
C GLU A 101 -9.88 -10.63 -7.89
N THR A 102 -10.74 -10.54 -6.87
CA THR A 102 -12.18 -10.25 -7.05
C THR A 102 -12.42 -8.96 -7.82
N TYR A 103 -11.58 -7.95 -7.60
CA TYR A 103 -11.65 -6.65 -8.27
C TYR A 103 -10.73 -6.55 -9.49
N GLY A 104 -10.20 -7.66 -10.00
CA GLY A 104 -9.43 -7.71 -11.25
C GLY A 104 -8.11 -6.94 -11.19
N ILE A 105 -7.54 -6.76 -10.01
CA ILE A 105 -6.23 -6.14 -9.80
C ILE A 105 -5.15 -7.14 -10.20
N LYS A 106 -4.32 -6.74 -11.18
CA LYS A 106 -3.31 -7.62 -11.81
C LYS A 106 -1.92 -7.52 -11.20
N ALA A 107 -1.67 -6.46 -10.44
CA ALA A 107 -0.37 -6.18 -9.85
C ALA A 107 -0.56 -5.46 -8.51
N VAL A 108 0.30 -5.79 -7.56
CA VAL A 108 0.35 -5.14 -6.25
C VAL A 108 1.78 -4.70 -5.97
N LYS A 109 1.98 -3.41 -5.68
CA LYS A 109 3.23 -2.91 -5.14
C LYS A 109 3.24 -3.21 -3.63
N THR A 110 4.29 -3.87 -3.15
CA THR A 110 4.50 -4.09 -1.71
C THR A 110 5.59 -3.16 -1.18
N GLY A 111 5.51 -2.81 0.09
CA GLY A 111 6.45 -1.92 0.78
C GLY A 111 6.83 -2.44 2.17
N TYR A 112 8.08 -2.20 2.57
CA TYR A 112 8.67 -2.67 3.83
C TYR A 112 9.48 -1.55 4.49
N VAL A 113 8.92 -0.35 4.54
CA VAL A 113 9.63 0.81 5.10
C VAL A 113 9.72 0.66 6.62
N GLU A 114 10.91 0.38 7.15
CA GLU A 114 11.12 0.28 8.59
C GLU A 114 11.97 1.45 9.13
N HIS A 115 11.75 1.81 10.40
CA HIS A 115 12.72 2.66 11.10
C HIS A 115 14.03 1.88 11.28
N CYS A 116 15.10 2.38 10.66
CA CYS A 116 16.44 1.88 10.87
C CYS A 116 17.04 2.54 12.12
N SER A 117 17.04 1.85 13.26
CA SER A 117 17.75 2.31 14.46
C SER A 117 19.24 1.99 14.32
N ILE A 118 20.11 2.98 14.46
CA ILE A 118 21.52 2.73 14.76
C ILE A 118 21.57 2.42 16.26
N LEU A 119 21.94 1.18 16.60
CA LEU A 119 22.21 0.77 17.96
C LEU A 119 23.39 1.58 18.50
N ASN A 120 23.43 1.84 19.81
CA ASN A 120 24.46 2.68 20.45
C ASN A 120 25.91 2.17 20.26
N ASN A 121 26.08 0.94 19.75
CA ASN A 121 27.36 0.33 19.38
C ASN A 121 27.73 0.49 17.89
N GLY A 122 26.96 1.25 17.11
CA GLY A 122 27.16 1.42 15.67
C GLY A 122 26.60 0.29 14.81
N GLU A 123 25.96 -0.71 15.42
CA GLU A 123 25.23 -1.75 14.68
C GLU A 123 23.86 -1.24 14.24
N ILE A 124 23.28 -1.90 13.24
CA ILE A 124 22.02 -1.51 12.64
C ILE A 124 20.96 -2.47 13.16
N SER A 125 19.83 -1.99 13.70
CA SER A 125 18.78 -2.85 14.25
C SER A 125 17.78 -3.36 13.19
N SER A 126 18.02 -3.08 11.92
CA SER A 126 17.20 -3.55 10.80
C SER A 126 17.57 -4.97 10.39
N TRP A 127 16.75 -5.60 9.53
CA TRP A 127 17.07 -6.88 8.89
C TRP A 127 18.47 -6.88 8.22
N ALA A 128 18.92 -5.72 7.74
CA ALA A 128 20.26 -5.54 7.17
C ALA A 128 21.40 -5.66 8.19
N GLY A 129 21.15 -5.39 9.48
CA GLY A 129 22.15 -5.54 10.54
C GLY A 129 22.24 -6.95 11.09
N LEU A 130 21.12 -7.68 11.16
CA LEU A 130 21.10 -9.09 11.57
C LEU A 130 21.89 -9.97 10.59
N HIS A 131 21.80 -9.71 9.29
CA HIS A 131 22.57 -10.43 8.27
C HIS A 131 24.09 -10.17 8.35
N ARG A 132 24.49 -8.97 8.81
CA ARG A 132 25.91 -8.62 8.95
C ARG A 132 26.56 -9.31 10.15
N SER A 133 25.81 -9.57 11.24
CA SER A 133 26.33 -10.33 12.39
C SER A 133 26.42 -11.83 12.11
N LEU A 134 25.56 -12.37 11.24
CA LEU A 134 25.56 -13.80 10.88
C LEU A 134 26.63 -14.19 9.84
N GLN A 135 27.21 -13.23 9.11
CA GLN A 135 28.34 -13.47 8.20
C GLN A 135 29.72 -13.35 8.87
N GLY A 136 29.76 -13.16 10.19
CA GLY A 136 30.97 -12.95 10.99
C GLY A 136 31.36 -14.10 11.92
N LYS A 137 31.03 -15.35 11.60
CA LYS A 137 31.53 -16.54 12.33
C LYS A 137 32.01 -17.62 11.37
#